data_AF-A0A662SR06-F1
#
_entry.id   AF-A0A662SR06-F1
#
_cell.length_a   1.000
_cell.length_b   1.000
_cell.length_c   1.000
_cell.angle_alpha   90.00
_cell.angle_beta   90.00
_cell.angle_gamma   90.00
#
_symmetry.space_group_name_H-M   'P 1'
#
loop_
_entity.id
_entity.type
_entity.pdbx_description
1 polymer ?
#
loop_
_entity_poly.entity_id
_entity_poly.type
_entity_poly.pdbx_seq_one_letter_code
_entity_poly.pdbx_strand_id
1 'polypeptide(L)'
;VKVMTLRGGGWAVAYLSVDGNNMDPEFREELADAIRGRGYIPVVATTDTHATLSPRRPVNPVGQAVEEREAILRSAMEALDAAERSEEEVEFSAGVREVEVEFMDPDAWISLLKAGEVAGAAIPLVALGAALPAAALALAALL
;
A
#
# COMPACT_ATOMS: atom_id res chain seq x y z
N VAL A 1 -4.04 9.82 -9.63
CA VAL A 1 -5.35 10.05 -8.98
C VAL A 1 -6.47 9.53 -9.87
N LYS A 2 -7.59 9.14 -9.28
CA LYS A 2 -8.81 8.74 -9.99
C LYS A 2 -10.01 9.43 -9.33
N VAL A 3 -10.94 9.92 -10.13
CA VAL A 3 -12.17 10.55 -9.65
C VAL A 3 -13.36 9.80 -10.25
N MET A 4 -14.36 9.54 -9.41
CA MET A 4 -15.68 9.06 -9.82
C MET A 4 -16.72 10.04 -9.30
N THR A 5 -17.56 10.58 -10.18
CA THR A 5 -18.72 11.38 -9.78
C THR A 5 -19.99 10.54 -9.83
N LEU A 6 -20.89 10.77 -8.90
CA LEU A 6 -22.23 10.18 -8.87
C LEU A 6 -23.22 11.29 -8.54
N ARG A 7 -24.31 11.39 -9.32
CA ARG A 7 -25.35 12.40 -9.13
C ARG A 7 -26.72 11.76 -9.24
N GLY A 8 -27.63 12.14 -8.36
CA GLY A 8 -29.00 11.65 -8.36
C GLY A 8 -29.84 12.37 -7.32
N GLY A 9 -31.17 12.47 -7.51
CA GLY A 9 -32.09 12.92 -6.46
C GLY A 9 -31.73 14.23 -5.73
N GLY A 10 -31.04 15.16 -6.39
CA GLY A 10 -30.59 16.43 -5.79
C GLY A 10 -29.25 16.40 -5.04
N TRP A 11 -28.58 15.25 -4.97
CA TRP A 11 -27.22 15.12 -4.42
C TRP A 11 -26.20 14.88 -5.54
N ALA A 12 -24.95 15.28 -5.28
CA ALA A 12 -23.81 15.01 -6.14
C ALA A 12 -22.61 14.67 -5.24
N VAL A 13 -21.94 13.56 -5.51
CA VAL A 13 -20.78 13.06 -4.76
C VAL A 13 -19.60 12.94 -5.71
N ALA A 14 -18.41 13.32 -5.26
CA ALA A 14 -17.17 13.07 -5.99
C ALA A 14 -16.21 12.27 -5.10
N TYR A 15 -15.91 11.05 -5.51
CA TYR A 15 -14.95 10.16 -4.86
C TYR A 15 -13.58 10.32 -5.52
N LEU A 16 -12.65 10.95 -4.82
CA LEU A 16 -11.26 11.09 -5.21
C LEU A 16 -10.42 10.00 -4.53
N SER A 17 -9.82 9.13 -5.33
CA SER A 17 -8.81 8.16 -4.90
C SER A 17 -7.42 8.63 -5.32
N VAL A 18 -6.53 8.78 -4.33
CA VAL A 18 -5.12 9.09 -4.55
C VAL A 18 -4.29 7.85 -4.24
N ASP A 19 -3.46 7.43 -5.19
CA ASP A 19 -2.58 6.29 -4.94
C ASP A 19 -1.45 6.70 -4.01
N GLY A 20 -1.32 6.02 -2.87
CA GLY A 20 -0.35 6.36 -1.85
C GLY A 20 -0.69 5.76 -0.48
N ASN A 21 0.18 5.99 0.49
CA ASN A 21 -0.07 5.68 1.90
C ASN A 21 -1.19 6.62 2.43
N ASN A 22 -1.30 6.77 3.74
CA ASN A 22 -2.08 7.81 4.41
C ASN A 22 -1.87 9.20 3.78
N MET A 23 -2.78 10.14 4.05
CA MET A 23 -2.73 11.50 3.52
C MET A 23 -2.58 12.50 4.66
N ASP A 24 -1.84 13.57 4.42
CA ASP A 24 -1.81 14.73 5.30
C ASP A 24 -3.23 15.30 5.50
N PRO A 25 -3.70 15.50 6.75
CA PRO A 25 -5.06 15.95 7.01
C PRO A 25 -5.40 17.34 6.45
N GLU A 26 -4.44 18.27 6.47
CA GLU A 26 -4.67 19.62 5.96
C GLU A 26 -4.78 19.59 4.43
N PHE A 27 -3.92 18.82 3.78
CA PHE A 27 -4.01 18.63 2.34
C PHE A 27 -5.28 17.88 1.92
N ARG A 28 -5.74 16.92 2.74
CA ARG A 28 -7.03 16.24 2.50
C ARG A 28 -8.19 17.24 2.51
N GLU A 29 -8.19 18.16 3.47
CA GLU A 29 -9.23 19.19 3.58
C GLU A 29 -9.15 20.19 2.41
N GLU A 30 -7.95 20.56 1.97
CA GLU A 30 -7.74 21.40 0.79
C GLU A 30 -8.34 20.77 -0.47
N LEU A 31 -8.10 19.47 -0.70
CA LEU A 31 -8.72 18.73 -1.81
C LEU A 31 -10.25 18.66 -1.67
N ALA A 32 -10.73 18.45 -0.45
CA ALA A 32 -12.15 18.39 -0.17
C ALA A 32 -12.84 19.73 -0.43
N ASP A 33 -12.22 20.85 -0.03
CA ASP A 33 -12.71 22.21 -0.30
C ASP A 33 -12.76 22.53 -1.79
N ALA A 34 -11.72 22.14 -2.55
CA ALA A 34 -11.71 22.31 -3.99
C ALA A 34 -12.88 21.57 -4.67
N ILE A 35 -13.18 20.35 -4.22
CA ILE A 35 -14.31 19.55 -4.69
C ILE A 35 -15.66 20.16 -4.25
N ARG A 36 -15.78 20.63 -3.00
CA ARG A 36 -17.00 21.32 -2.50
C ARG A 36 -17.29 22.58 -3.29
N GLY A 37 -16.26 23.33 -3.69
CA GLY A 37 -16.38 24.51 -4.54
C GLY A 37 -17.02 24.23 -5.90
N ARG A 38 -17.05 22.96 -6.33
CA ARG A 38 -17.69 22.48 -7.57
C ARG A 38 -19.10 21.93 -7.34
N GLY A 39 -19.62 22.01 -6.11
CA GLY A 39 -20.97 21.57 -5.76
C GLY A 39 -21.10 20.07 -5.46
N TYR A 40 -20.00 19.37 -5.24
CA TYR A 40 -20.00 17.95 -4.86
C TYR A 40 -19.77 17.78 -3.35
N ILE A 41 -20.36 16.73 -2.80
CA ILE A 41 -19.98 16.18 -1.51
C ILE A 41 -18.67 15.42 -1.72
N PRO A 42 -17.56 15.83 -1.09
CA PRO A 42 -16.26 15.22 -1.32
C PRO A 42 -16.10 13.93 -0.53
N VAL A 43 -15.53 12.91 -1.17
CA VAL A 43 -14.94 11.75 -0.51
C VAL A 43 -13.49 11.63 -0.97
N VAL A 44 -12.55 11.99 -0.10
CA VAL A 44 -11.11 11.95 -0.41
C VAL A 44 -10.47 10.78 0.34
N ALA A 45 -9.98 9.81 -0.42
CA ALA A 45 -9.38 8.59 0.10
C ALA A 45 -8.01 8.33 -0.54
N THR A 46 -7.18 7.58 0.17
CA THR A 46 -5.98 6.97 -0.41
C THR A 46 -6.17 5.47 -0.56
N THR A 47 -5.35 4.85 -1.40
CA THR A 47 -5.29 3.38 -1.56
C THR A 47 -4.64 2.68 -0.37
N ASP A 48 -4.08 3.45 0.57
CA ASP A 48 -3.31 3.01 1.74
C ASP A 48 -2.32 1.90 1.42
N THR A 49 -1.41 2.20 0.49
CA THR A 49 -0.43 1.21 0.01
C THR A 49 0.53 0.71 1.09
N HIS A 50 0.53 1.30 2.30
CA HIS A 50 1.50 1.08 3.37
C HIS A 50 2.97 1.14 2.91
N ALA A 51 3.23 1.75 1.75
CA ALA A 51 4.57 1.89 1.22
C ALA A 51 5.34 2.86 2.12
N THR A 52 6.42 2.37 2.73
CA THR A 52 7.35 3.16 3.53
C THR A 52 8.65 3.33 2.77
N LEU A 53 9.19 4.55 2.71
CA LEU A 53 10.45 4.83 2.00
C LEU A 53 11.70 4.48 2.82
N SER A 54 11.56 4.23 4.13
CA SER A 54 12.68 3.91 5.00
C SER A 54 12.24 3.25 6.31
N PRO A 55 13.02 2.30 6.86
CA PRO A 55 12.82 1.80 8.22
C PRO A 55 12.87 2.90 9.31
N ARG A 56 13.54 4.04 9.03
CA ARG A 56 13.68 5.16 9.98
C ARG A 56 12.58 6.22 9.88
N ARG A 57 11.90 6.30 8.73
CA ARG A 57 10.72 7.13 8.53
C ARG A 57 9.62 6.23 7.99
N PRO A 58 8.92 5.52 8.88
CA PRO A 58 7.90 4.55 8.49
C PRO A 58 6.61 5.23 7.98
N VAL A 59 6.57 6.56 7.94
CA VAL A 59 5.43 7.33 7.45
C VAL A 59 5.85 8.10 6.21
N ASN A 60 5.11 7.91 5.12
CA ASN A 60 5.24 8.65 3.88
C ASN A 60 3.84 9.10 3.43
N PRO A 61 3.19 10.00 4.18
CA PRO A 61 1.85 10.42 3.82
C PRO A 61 1.87 11.29 2.58
N VAL A 62 0.84 11.15 1.76
CA VAL A 62 0.58 11.98 0.60
C VAL A 62 0.36 13.44 1.02
N GLY A 63 1.03 14.38 0.37
CA GLY A 63 0.82 15.81 0.56
C GLY A 63 1.82 16.48 1.51
N GLN A 64 3.00 15.87 1.73
CA GLN A 64 4.04 16.44 2.61
C GLN A 64 4.94 17.46 1.89
N ALA A 65 5.18 17.28 0.60
CA ALA A 65 5.98 18.21 -0.21
C ALA A 65 5.06 19.18 -0.95
N VAL A 66 5.45 20.45 -1.04
CA VAL A 66 4.65 21.50 -1.72
C VAL A 66 4.45 21.14 -3.18
N GLU A 67 5.51 20.71 -3.86
CA GLU A 67 5.47 20.34 -5.28
C GLU A 67 4.55 19.14 -5.53
N GLU A 68 4.54 18.18 -4.60
CA GLU A 68 3.63 17.03 -4.63
C GLU A 68 2.18 17.47 -4.45
N ARG A 69 1.90 18.32 -3.44
CA ARG A 69 0.55 18.86 -3.18
C ARG A 69 -0.01 19.54 -4.42
N GLU A 70 0.76 20.43 -5.02
CA GLU A 70 0.35 21.16 -6.21
C GLU A 70 0.11 20.22 -7.40
N ALA A 71 0.96 19.22 -7.60
CA ALA A 71 0.79 18.24 -8.68
C ALA A 71 -0.49 17.41 -8.48
N ILE A 72 -0.72 16.92 -7.26
CA ILE A 72 -1.91 16.12 -6.93
C ILE A 72 -3.18 16.95 -7.06
N LEU A 73 -3.18 18.19 -6.56
CA LEU A 73 -4.32 19.10 -6.66
C LEU A 73 -4.67 19.36 -8.12
N ARG A 74 -3.68 19.69 -8.97
CA ARG A 74 -3.90 19.87 -10.41
C ARG A 74 -4.48 18.62 -11.06
N SER A 75 -3.86 17.46 -10.85
CA SER A 75 -4.34 16.21 -11.42
C SER A 75 -5.74 15.81 -10.90
N ALA A 76 -6.08 16.15 -9.65
CA ALA A 76 -7.40 15.90 -9.09
C ALA A 76 -8.46 16.77 -9.78
N MET A 77 -8.16 18.05 -10.01
CA MET A 77 -9.08 18.95 -10.73
C MET A 77 -9.24 18.56 -12.20
N GLU A 78 -8.16 18.18 -12.88
CA GLU A 78 -8.23 17.66 -14.25
C GLU A 78 -9.06 16.37 -14.33
N ALA A 79 -8.92 15.46 -13.35
CA ALA A 79 -9.69 14.23 -13.27
C ALA A 79 -11.18 14.50 -12.96
N LEU A 80 -11.48 15.49 -12.12
CA LEU A 80 -12.85 15.92 -11.86
C LEU A 80 -13.49 16.54 -13.11
N ASP A 81 -12.78 17.41 -13.82
CA ASP A 81 -13.25 17.97 -15.09
C ASP A 81 -13.51 16.85 -16.12
N ALA A 82 -12.66 15.83 -16.16
CA ALA A 82 -12.87 14.68 -17.04
C ALA A 82 -14.10 13.87 -16.64
N ALA A 83 -14.31 13.63 -15.34
CA ALA A 83 -15.48 12.93 -14.82
C ALA A 83 -16.77 13.68 -15.14
N GLU A 84 -16.80 15.00 -14.90
CA GLU A 84 -17.94 15.87 -15.25
C GLU A 84 -18.30 15.82 -16.73
N ARG A 85 -17.29 15.84 -17.62
CA ARG A 85 -17.51 15.74 -19.07
C ARG A 85 -18.00 14.37 -19.52
N SER A 86 -17.81 13.35 -18.71
CA SER A 86 -18.26 11.97 -18.98
C SER A 86 -19.55 11.60 -18.26
N GLU A 87 -20.24 12.56 -17.62
CA GLU A 87 -21.52 12.27 -16.96
C GLU A 87 -22.58 11.88 -17.97
N GLU A 88 -23.14 10.69 -17.78
CA GLU A 88 -24.26 10.15 -18.54
C GLU A 88 -25.20 9.38 -17.61
N GLU A 89 -26.43 9.13 -18.05
CA GLU A 89 -27.37 8.31 -17.31
C GLU A 89 -26.93 6.85 -17.34
N VAL A 90 -26.70 6.27 -16.16
CA VAL A 90 -26.19 4.90 -16.01
C VAL A 90 -27.03 4.10 -15.04
N GLU A 91 -27.22 2.83 -15.34
CA GLU A 91 -27.65 1.84 -14.35
C GLU A 91 -26.41 1.27 -13.66
N PHE A 92 -26.37 1.32 -12.33
CA PHE A 92 -25.29 0.72 -11.55
C PHE A 92 -25.82 -0.43 -10.69
N SER A 93 -24.96 -1.42 -10.46
CA SER A 93 -25.19 -2.48 -9.48
C SER A 93 -24.02 -2.53 -8.51
N ALA A 94 -24.33 -2.84 -7.25
CA ALA A 94 -23.33 -3.03 -6.21
C ALA A 94 -23.49 -4.44 -5.65
N GLY A 95 -22.37 -5.15 -5.51
CA GLY A 95 -22.31 -6.47 -4.89
C GLY A 95 -21.32 -6.45 -3.74
N VAL A 96 -21.65 -7.15 -2.66
CA VAL A 96 -20.75 -7.36 -1.54
C VAL A 96 -20.41 -8.84 -1.49
N ARG A 97 -19.13 -9.14 -1.28
CA ARG A 97 -18.64 -10.50 -1.08
C ARG A 97 -17.76 -10.52 0.15
N GLU A 98 -18.00 -11.48 1.02
CA GLU A 98 -17.09 -11.77 2.12
C GLU A 98 -15.89 -12.56 1.57
N VAL A 99 -14.69 -12.12 1.96
CA VAL A 99 -13.43 -12.79 1.64
C VAL A 99 -12.82 -13.19 2.96
N GLU A 100 -12.68 -14.50 3.17
CA GLU A 100 -11.93 -15.03 4.31
C GLU A 100 -10.44 -14.78 4.07
N VAL A 101 -9.81 -14.04 4.99
CA VAL A 101 -8.38 -13.77 4.97
C VAL A 101 -7.79 -14.37 6.23
N GLU A 102 -6.95 -15.39 6.07
CA GLU A 102 -6.13 -15.90 7.17
C GLU A 102 -4.89 -15.02 7.31
N PHE A 103 -4.73 -14.38 8.46
CA PHE A 103 -3.53 -13.63 8.78
C PHE A 103 -2.63 -14.45 9.71
N MET A 104 -1.34 -14.43 9.40
CA MET A 104 -0.33 -14.97 10.30
C MET A 104 0.06 -13.90 11.32
N ASP A 105 0.14 -14.28 12.59
CA ASP A 105 0.59 -13.38 13.64
C ASP A 105 1.99 -12.81 13.33
N PRO A 106 2.20 -11.48 13.47
CA PRO A 106 3.49 -10.86 13.17
C PRO A 106 4.65 -11.45 13.96
N ASP A 107 4.45 -11.86 15.22
CA ASP A 107 5.50 -12.47 16.04
C ASP A 107 5.82 -13.89 15.55
N ALA A 108 4.83 -14.63 15.05
CA ALA A 108 5.03 -15.92 14.40
C ALA A 108 5.87 -15.77 13.13
N TRP A 109 5.59 -14.76 12.30
CA TRP A 109 6.38 -14.46 11.09
C TRP A 109 7.81 -14.04 11.41
N ILE A 110 8.00 -13.16 12.40
CA ILE A 110 9.34 -12.75 12.87
C ILE A 110 10.12 -13.95 13.42
N SER A 111 9.45 -14.83 14.17
CA SER A 111 10.07 -16.05 14.71
C SER A 111 10.54 -16.99 13.60
N LEU A 112 9.75 -17.13 12.53
CA LEU A 112 10.10 -17.93 11.36
C LEU A 112 11.32 -17.37 10.63
N LEU A 113 11.36 -16.04 10.43
CA LEU A 113 12.51 -15.35 9.82
C LEU A 113 13.79 -15.57 10.63
N LYS A 114 13.71 -15.39 11.97
CA LYS A 114 14.84 -15.62 12.87
C LYS A 114 15.32 -17.08 12.83
N ALA A 115 14.40 -18.04 12.84
CA ALA A 115 14.74 -19.45 12.74
C ALA A 115 15.42 -19.77 11.41
N GLY A 116 14.96 -19.20 10.30
CA GLY A 116 15.58 -19.33 8.99
C GLY A 116 17.00 -18.75 8.94
N GLU A 117 17.22 -17.58 9.54
CA GLU A 117 18.53 -16.94 9.63
C GLU A 117 19.51 -17.78 10.45
N VAL A 118 19.09 -18.29 11.62
CA VAL A 118 19.89 -19.19 12.45
C VAL A 118 20.19 -20.49 11.71
N ALA A 119 19.22 -21.08 11.03
CA ALA A 119 19.43 -22.28 10.24
C ALA A 119 20.43 -22.04 9.09
N GLY A 120 20.29 -20.91 8.38
CA GLY A 120 21.22 -20.50 7.33
C GLY A 120 22.66 -20.35 7.82
N ALA A 121 22.85 -19.77 9.01
CA ALA A 121 24.17 -19.66 9.64
C ALA A 121 24.71 -21.00 10.17
N ALA A 122 23.83 -21.89 10.62
CA ALA A 122 24.21 -23.18 11.20
C ALA A 122 24.52 -24.24 10.13
N ILE A 123 23.86 -24.22 8.97
CA ILE A 123 24.04 -25.21 7.89
C ILE A 123 25.52 -25.36 7.47
N PRO A 124 26.28 -24.27 7.21
CA PRO A 124 27.70 -24.37 6.88
C PRO A 124 28.54 -24.98 8.01
N LEU A 125 28.25 -24.61 9.26
CA LEU A 125 28.96 -25.13 10.45
C LEU A 125 28.71 -26.61 10.65
N VAL A 126 27.46 -27.06 10.52
CA VAL A 126 27.08 -28.48 10.59
C VAL A 126 27.70 -29.26 9.43
N ALA A 127 27.68 -28.72 8.21
CA ALA A 127 28.31 -29.34 7.04
C ALA A 127 29.84 -29.47 7.22
N LEU A 128 30.50 -28.43 7.75
CA LEU A 128 31.95 -28.47 8.06
C LEU A 128 32.26 -29.51 9.14
N GLY A 129 31.44 -29.54 10.20
CA GLY A 129 31.56 -30.47 11.31
C GLY A 129 31.29 -31.93 10.93
N ALA A 130 30.46 -32.19 9.92
CA ALA A 130 30.24 -33.53 9.37
C ALA A 130 31.30 -33.96 8.35
N ALA A 131 31.81 -33.01 7.54
CA ALA A 131 32.81 -33.29 6.50
C ALA A 131 34.20 -33.63 7.07
N LEU A 132 34.62 -32.96 8.14
CA LEU A 132 35.95 -33.16 8.75
C LEU A 132 36.16 -34.58 9.32
N PRO A 133 35.24 -35.15 10.13
CA PRO A 133 35.36 -36.53 10.61
C PRO A 133 35.28 -37.56 9.49
N ALA A 134 34.42 -37.34 8.50
CA ALA A 134 34.28 -38.22 7.35
C ALA A 134 35.56 -38.27 6.50
N ALA A 135 36.19 -37.11 6.27
CA ALA A 135 37.47 -37.01 5.59
C ALA A 135 38.60 -37.69 6.39
N ALA A 136 38.64 -37.52 7.71
CA ALA A 136 39.63 -38.16 8.59
C ALA A 136 39.50 -39.70 8.59
N LEU A 137 38.27 -40.21 8.65
CA LEU A 137 37.97 -41.65 8.54
C LEU A 137 38.37 -42.22 7.18
N ALA A 138 38.08 -41.52 6.09
CA ALA A 138 38.47 -41.94 4.75
C ALA A 138 39.99 -41.96 4.57
N LEU A 139 40.71 -40.98 5.12
CA LEU A 139 42.17 -40.93 5.10
C LEU A 139 42.79 -42.08 5.91
N ALA A 140 42.22 -42.37 7.09
CA ALA A 140 42.65 -43.47 7.94
C ALA A 140 42.40 -44.86 7.32
N ALA A 141 41.42 -44.99 6.42
CA ALA A 141 41.16 -46.23 5.68
C ALA A 141 42.10 -46.44 4.48
N LEU A 142 42.85 -45.40 4.07
CA LEU A 142 43.77 -45.42 2.92
C LEU A 142 45.26 -45.55 3.33
N LEU A 143 45.57 -45.41 4.62
CA LEU A 143 46.90 -45.57 5.22
C LEU A 143 47.04 -46.94 5.89
#